data_AF-A0A4Z1CKK2-F1
#
_entry.id   AF-A0A4Z1CKK2-F1
#
_cell.length_a   1.000
_cell.length_b   1.000
_cell.length_c   1.000
_cell.angle_alpha   90.00
_cell.angle_beta   90.00
_cell.angle_gamma   90.00
#
_symmetry.space_group_name_H-M   'P 1'
#
loop_
_entity.id
_entity.type
_entity.pdbx_description
1 polymer ?
#
loop_
_entity_poly.entity_id
_entity_poly.type
_entity_poly.pdbx_seq_one_letter_code
_entity_poly.pdbx_strand_id
1 'polypeptide(L)'
;MYIQRCVKGIIGKVSDADGITKDEAFEMATLGQGILSNWWRKLIQISPQLVDDILTEGNLDRHLHDYMNFGEDTPFISLACGAVERDTLVQQNYAYSARDTALMFATDDWVRPGALFYVWVPVSYNRAVQIKAVAEPVRDLNIYRRWSPYQLEGEITAKIDIPANQIEKIEWWDGNVSKTDPVDVCNNSRFIAPTALSNIRDLF
;
A
#
# COMPACT_ATOMS: atom_id res chain seq x y z
N MET A 1 -9.76 -3.57 15.87
CA MET A 1 -8.54 -3.43 15.04
C MET A 1 -8.03 -4.82 14.73
N TYR A 2 -7.51 -5.02 13.52
CA TYR A 2 -6.87 -6.26 13.07
C TYR A 2 -5.61 -5.90 12.28
N ILE A 3 -4.75 -6.88 12.00
CA ILE A 3 -3.59 -6.70 11.15
C ILE A 3 -3.91 -7.22 9.75
N GLN A 4 -3.65 -6.41 8.73
CA GLN A 4 -3.73 -6.81 7.34
C GLN A 4 -2.34 -6.94 6.73
N ARG A 5 -2.05 -8.09 6.10
CA ARG A 5 -0.92 -8.20 5.16
C ARG A 5 -1.36 -7.66 3.80
N CYS A 6 -0.51 -6.82 3.21
CA CYS A 6 -0.76 -6.14 1.95
C CYS A 6 0.48 -6.19 1.04
N VAL A 7 0.29 -5.79 -0.21
CA VAL A 7 1.36 -5.59 -1.18
C VAL A 7 1.29 -4.15 -1.71
N LYS A 8 2.41 -3.45 -1.70
CA LYS A 8 2.56 -2.16 -2.41
C LYS A 8 3.32 -2.37 -3.70
N GLY A 9 2.73 -1.98 -4.82
CA GLY A 9 3.45 -1.79 -6.08
C GLY A 9 4.03 -0.38 -6.19
N ILE A 10 5.29 -0.25 -6.59
CA ILE A 10 5.92 1.03 -6.94
C ILE A 10 6.61 0.89 -8.30
N ILE A 11 6.34 1.85 -9.20
CA ILE A 11 6.89 1.89 -10.55
C ILE A 11 8.39 2.08 -10.55
N GLY A 12 9.07 1.29 -11.38
CA GLY A 12 10.50 1.35 -11.59
C GLY A 12 10.91 2.47 -12.54
N LYS A 13 12.06 3.08 -12.27
CA LYS A 13 12.63 4.16 -13.08
C LYS A 13 13.06 3.66 -14.47
N VAL A 14 12.78 4.44 -15.50
CA VAL A 14 13.33 4.27 -16.87
C VAL A 14 13.86 5.62 -17.35
N SER A 15 14.64 5.65 -18.44
CA SER A 15 15.39 6.85 -18.87
C SER A 15 14.55 8.13 -18.97
N ASP A 16 13.30 8.03 -19.43
CA ASP A 16 12.44 9.19 -19.71
C ASP A 16 11.25 9.33 -18.75
N ALA A 17 11.22 8.59 -17.64
CA ALA A 17 10.11 8.70 -16.69
C ALA A 17 10.51 8.35 -15.24
N ASP A 18 9.88 9.05 -14.31
CA ASP A 18 10.11 8.89 -12.88
C ASP A 18 9.75 7.47 -12.39
N GLY A 19 10.31 7.11 -11.25
CA GLY A 19 10.17 5.81 -10.61
C GLY A 19 11.35 5.56 -9.67
N ILE A 20 11.39 4.37 -9.07
CA ILE A 20 12.51 3.94 -8.22
C ILE A 20 13.41 2.94 -8.94
N THR A 21 14.68 2.95 -8.63
CA THR A 21 15.62 1.91 -9.04
C THR A 21 15.50 0.69 -8.13
N LYS A 22 16.05 -0.44 -8.57
CA LYS A 22 16.12 -1.65 -7.74
C LYS A 22 16.85 -1.41 -6.41
N ASP A 23 17.97 -0.69 -6.48
CA ASP A 23 18.80 -0.42 -5.30
C ASP A 23 18.05 0.49 -4.31
N GLU A 24 17.40 1.57 -4.80
CA GLU A 24 16.53 2.41 -3.97
C GLU A 24 15.41 1.59 -3.32
N ALA A 25 14.76 0.67 -4.05
CA ALA A 25 13.72 -0.19 -3.51
C ALA A 25 14.23 -1.07 -2.35
N PHE A 26 15.45 -1.58 -2.45
CA PHE A 26 16.07 -2.39 -1.40
C PHE A 26 16.53 -1.54 -0.21
N GLU A 27 17.05 -0.35 -0.47
CA GLU A 27 17.45 0.62 0.55
C GLU A 27 16.26 1.10 1.40
N MET A 28 15.09 1.29 0.79
CA MET A 28 13.86 1.66 1.51
C MET A 28 13.56 0.71 2.68
N ALA A 29 13.79 -0.60 2.50
CA ALA A 29 13.60 -1.59 3.57
C ALA A 29 14.81 -1.73 4.50
N THR A 30 16.03 -1.74 3.95
CA THR A 30 17.24 -2.10 4.69
C THR A 30 17.84 -0.93 5.47
N LEU A 31 17.77 0.28 4.94
CA LEU A 31 18.30 1.49 5.59
C LEU A 31 17.30 2.14 6.56
N GLY A 32 16.06 1.66 6.59
CA GLY A 32 15.06 2.08 7.57
C GLY A 32 14.15 3.23 7.13
N GLN A 33 14.20 3.65 5.86
CA GLN A 33 13.38 4.75 5.34
C GLN A 33 11.89 4.40 5.27
N GLY A 34 11.58 3.13 4.99
CA GLY A 34 10.21 2.66 4.79
C GLY A 34 9.62 3.14 3.46
N ILE A 35 8.30 3.09 3.35
CA ILE A 35 7.55 3.64 2.22
C ILE A 35 6.94 4.96 2.66
N LEU A 36 7.24 6.04 1.96
CA LEU A 36 6.72 7.38 2.25
C LEU A 36 5.65 7.76 1.24
N SER A 37 4.58 8.40 1.72
CA SER A 37 3.54 9.03 0.89
C SER A 37 4.14 10.14 0.01
N ASN A 38 3.47 10.42 -1.11
CA ASN A 38 3.93 11.43 -2.06
C ASN A 38 4.01 12.82 -1.39
N TRP A 39 3.03 13.15 -0.55
CA TRP A 39 3.03 14.34 0.29
C TRP A 39 4.27 14.46 1.17
N TRP A 40 4.63 13.40 1.91
CA TRP A 40 5.77 13.42 2.83
C TRP A 40 7.09 13.63 2.08
N ARG A 41 7.25 13.01 0.90
CA ARG A 41 8.49 13.12 0.11
C ARG A 41 8.77 14.53 -0.39
N LYS A 42 7.74 15.38 -0.51
CA LYS A 42 7.87 16.78 -0.97
C LYS A 42 8.24 17.75 0.17
N LEU A 43 8.11 17.34 1.42
CA LEU A 43 8.28 18.22 2.56
C LEU A 43 9.69 18.17 3.14
N ILE A 44 10.22 19.36 3.45
CA ILE A 44 11.54 19.52 4.09
C ILE A 44 11.43 19.34 5.61
N GLN A 45 10.31 19.79 6.19
CA GLN A 45 10.02 19.71 7.62
C GLN A 45 8.57 19.31 7.83
N ILE A 46 8.33 18.43 8.79
CA ILE A 46 7.00 17.96 9.16
C ILE A 46 6.77 18.24 10.65
N SER A 47 5.61 18.78 10.96
CA SER A 47 5.14 18.99 12.32
C SER A 47 3.92 18.11 12.61
N PRO A 48 3.62 17.80 13.88
CA PRO A 48 2.40 17.09 14.24
C PRO A 48 1.13 17.78 13.73
N GLN A 49 1.05 19.12 13.86
CA GLN A 49 -0.08 19.90 13.37
C GLN A 49 -0.31 19.69 11.86
N LEU A 50 0.77 19.66 11.08
CA LEU A 50 0.68 19.47 9.65
C LEU A 50 0.14 18.07 9.29
N VAL A 51 0.45 17.05 10.09
CA VAL A 51 -0.12 15.70 9.93
C VAL A 51 -1.62 15.71 10.23
N ASP A 52 -2.03 16.39 11.29
CA ASP A 52 -3.44 16.51 11.67
C ASP A 52 -4.26 17.25 10.60
N ASP A 53 -3.68 18.27 9.98
CA ASP A 53 -4.32 19.07 8.94
C ASP A 53 -4.49 18.31 7.61
N ILE A 54 -3.61 17.35 7.32
CA ILE A 54 -3.62 16.61 6.05
C ILE A 54 -4.42 15.30 6.12
N LEU A 55 -4.49 14.64 7.28
CA LEU A 55 -5.21 13.37 7.46
C LEU A 55 -6.71 13.60 7.66
N THR A 56 -7.38 14.02 6.59
CA THR A 56 -8.81 14.35 6.59
C THR A 56 -9.62 13.42 5.68
N GLU A 57 -10.90 13.24 5.99
CA GLU A 57 -11.85 12.49 5.14
C GLU A 57 -11.91 13.09 3.71
N GLY A 58 -11.79 14.42 3.57
CA GLY A 58 -11.77 15.09 2.27
C GLY A 58 -10.55 14.72 1.43
N ASN A 59 -9.35 14.66 2.04
CA ASN A 59 -8.16 14.21 1.34
C ASN A 59 -8.19 12.72 1.01
N LEU A 60 -8.83 11.89 1.87
CA LEU A 60 -9.05 10.49 1.55
C LEU A 60 -9.97 10.32 0.35
N ASP A 61 -11.07 11.08 0.31
CA ASP A 61 -12.00 11.08 -0.83
C ASP A 61 -11.30 11.50 -2.13
N ARG A 62 -10.45 12.53 -2.09
CA ARG A 62 -9.62 12.93 -3.25
C ARG A 62 -8.59 11.87 -3.63
N HIS A 63 -7.96 11.20 -2.66
CA HIS A 63 -7.04 10.10 -2.93
C HIS A 63 -7.74 8.97 -3.70
N LEU A 64 -8.98 8.64 -3.35
CA LEU A 64 -9.73 7.54 -3.96
C LEU A 64 -10.37 7.90 -5.31
N HIS A 65 -10.79 9.17 -5.49
CA HIS A 65 -11.62 9.56 -6.63
C HIS A 65 -11.01 10.63 -7.55
N ASP A 66 -9.90 11.26 -7.14
CA ASP A 66 -9.21 12.37 -7.83
C ASP A 66 -7.69 12.16 -7.87
N TYR A 67 -7.23 10.89 -7.91
CA TYR A 67 -5.81 10.56 -7.82
C TYR A 67 -4.98 11.21 -8.94
N MET A 68 -5.55 11.44 -10.13
CA MET A 68 -4.84 12.10 -11.22
C MET A 68 -4.42 13.55 -10.90
N ASN A 69 -5.21 14.27 -10.09
CA ASN A 69 -4.90 15.66 -9.71
C ASN A 69 -4.35 15.78 -8.28
N PHE A 70 -4.55 14.77 -7.45
CA PHE A 70 -4.18 14.80 -6.03
C PHE A 70 -3.11 13.79 -5.63
N GLY A 71 -2.82 12.79 -6.47
CA GLY A 71 -1.91 11.70 -6.15
C GLY A 71 -0.53 12.19 -5.76
N GLU A 72 -0.07 13.29 -6.34
CA GLU A 72 1.20 13.91 -6.01
C GLU A 72 1.25 14.56 -4.60
N ASP A 73 0.09 14.93 -4.06
CA ASP A 73 -0.07 15.62 -2.77
C ASP A 73 -0.77 14.77 -1.72
N THR A 74 -1.08 13.51 -2.06
CA THR A 74 -1.80 12.62 -1.17
C THR A 74 -0.94 12.21 0.03
N PRO A 75 -1.45 12.32 1.27
CA PRO A 75 -0.80 11.77 2.46
C PRO A 75 -1.02 10.27 2.58
N PHE A 76 -1.73 9.65 1.64
CA PHE A 76 -2.16 8.27 1.70
C PHE A 76 -1.30 7.37 0.81
N ILE A 77 -1.23 6.09 1.16
CA ILE A 77 -0.48 5.07 0.42
C ILE A 77 -1.46 3.94 0.11
N SER A 78 -1.82 3.79 -1.17
CA SER A 78 -2.64 2.66 -1.65
C SER A 78 -1.88 1.36 -1.53
N LEU A 79 -2.50 0.37 -0.89
CA LEU A 79 -2.03 -0.99 -0.72
C LEU A 79 -3.05 -1.96 -1.27
N ALA A 80 -2.60 -2.99 -1.99
CA ALA A 80 -3.46 -4.09 -2.39
C ALA A 80 -3.50 -5.14 -1.28
N CYS A 81 -4.69 -5.57 -0.86
CA CYS A 81 -4.84 -6.71 0.06
C CYS A 81 -5.70 -7.84 -0.51
N GLY A 82 -6.06 -7.75 -1.79
CA GLY A 82 -6.92 -8.69 -2.48
C GLY A 82 -8.39 -8.49 -2.16
N ALA A 83 -9.24 -8.98 -3.05
CA ALA A 83 -10.69 -8.87 -2.95
C ALA A 83 -11.36 -10.16 -3.42
N VAL A 84 -12.62 -10.33 -3.04
CA VAL A 84 -13.47 -11.40 -3.58
C VAL A 84 -14.75 -10.76 -4.06
N GLU A 85 -15.02 -10.88 -5.35
CA GLU A 85 -16.33 -10.60 -5.92
C GLU A 85 -17.18 -11.87 -5.85
N ARG A 86 -18.45 -11.72 -5.48
CA ARG A 86 -19.42 -12.80 -5.52
C ARG A 86 -20.38 -12.53 -6.67
N ASP A 87 -20.20 -13.24 -7.77
CA ASP A 87 -21.13 -13.18 -8.88
C ASP A 87 -22.30 -14.14 -8.60
N THR A 88 -23.45 -13.55 -8.30
CA THR A 88 -24.68 -14.30 -7.99
C THR A 88 -25.36 -14.87 -9.23
N LEU A 89 -25.11 -14.32 -10.43
CA LEU A 89 -25.71 -14.78 -11.68
C LEU A 89 -25.08 -16.10 -12.11
N VAL A 90 -23.74 -16.20 -12.05
CA VAL A 90 -23.02 -17.44 -12.37
C VAL A 90 -22.70 -18.30 -11.14
N GLN A 91 -23.06 -17.82 -9.94
CA GLN A 91 -22.81 -18.49 -8.65
C GLN A 91 -21.33 -18.82 -8.42
N GLN A 92 -20.44 -17.89 -8.79
CA GLN A 92 -19.00 -18.04 -8.65
C GLN A 92 -18.41 -16.92 -7.80
N ASN A 93 -17.31 -17.25 -7.12
CA ASN A 93 -16.48 -16.26 -6.43
C ASN A 93 -15.25 -15.99 -7.29
N TYR A 94 -15.03 -14.74 -7.66
CA TYR A 94 -13.82 -14.29 -8.33
C TYR A 94 -12.87 -13.71 -7.29
N ALA A 95 -11.72 -14.37 -7.08
CA ALA A 95 -10.69 -13.91 -6.16
C ALA A 95 -9.65 -13.08 -6.90
N TYR A 96 -9.44 -11.85 -6.45
CA TYR A 96 -8.44 -10.92 -6.96
C TYR A 96 -7.24 -10.94 -6.02
N SER A 97 -6.09 -11.33 -6.56
CA SER A 97 -4.83 -11.45 -5.82
C SER A 97 -4.24 -10.07 -5.52
N ALA A 98 -3.89 -9.83 -4.24
CA ALA A 98 -3.18 -8.63 -3.83
C ALA A 98 -1.87 -8.42 -4.61
N ARG A 99 -1.15 -9.53 -4.83
CA ARG A 99 0.14 -9.51 -5.54
C ARG A 99 -0.04 -9.16 -6.99
N ASP A 100 -1.05 -9.72 -7.66
CA ASP A 100 -1.25 -9.50 -9.09
C ASP A 100 -1.72 -8.07 -9.35
N THR A 101 -2.66 -7.55 -8.54
CA THR A 101 -3.06 -6.13 -8.58
C THR A 101 -1.85 -5.22 -8.38
N ALA A 102 -1.04 -5.46 -7.33
CA ALA A 102 0.14 -4.66 -7.07
C ALA A 102 1.19 -4.77 -8.18
N LEU A 103 1.32 -5.92 -8.83
CA LEU A 103 2.25 -6.17 -9.93
C LEU A 103 1.87 -5.40 -11.19
N MET A 104 0.58 -5.36 -11.53
CA MET A 104 0.08 -4.55 -12.64
C MET A 104 0.39 -3.06 -12.40
N PHE A 105 0.15 -2.56 -11.18
CA PHE A 105 0.54 -1.19 -10.82
C PHE A 105 2.05 -0.94 -10.83
N ALA A 106 2.85 -1.85 -10.27
CA ALA A 106 4.29 -1.69 -10.18
C ALA A 106 4.96 -1.70 -11.56
N THR A 107 4.42 -2.47 -12.49
CA THR A 107 5.02 -2.64 -13.82
C THR A 107 4.35 -1.78 -14.89
N ASP A 108 3.34 -0.99 -14.52
CA ASP A 108 2.53 -0.21 -15.46
C ASP A 108 2.05 -1.10 -16.60
N ASP A 109 1.36 -2.20 -16.25
CA ASP A 109 0.94 -3.27 -17.18
C ASP A 109 2.09 -3.87 -18.00
N TRP A 110 3.23 -4.14 -17.36
CA TRP A 110 4.47 -4.65 -17.97
C TRP A 110 5.15 -3.71 -18.96
N VAL A 111 4.77 -2.43 -19.01
CA VAL A 111 5.47 -1.41 -19.81
C VAL A 111 6.82 -1.07 -19.19
N ARG A 112 6.95 -1.21 -17.86
CA ARG A 112 8.14 -0.79 -17.09
C ARG A 112 8.51 -1.85 -16.04
N PRO A 113 9.76 -1.86 -15.55
CA PRO A 113 10.09 -2.63 -14.35
C PRO A 113 9.42 -2.02 -13.12
N GLY A 114 9.41 -2.74 -12.01
CA GLY A 114 8.80 -2.28 -10.76
C GLY A 114 9.12 -3.12 -9.54
N ALA A 115 8.79 -2.59 -8.37
CA ALA A 115 9.01 -3.26 -7.09
C ALA A 115 7.69 -3.60 -6.39
N LEU A 116 7.61 -4.80 -5.83
CA LEU A 116 6.56 -5.21 -4.89
C LEU A 116 7.11 -5.24 -3.48
N PHE A 117 6.48 -4.49 -2.58
CA PHE A 117 6.78 -4.49 -1.15
C PHE A 117 5.70 -5.26 -0.41
N TYR A 118 6.09 -6.31 0.30
CA TYR A 118 5.20 -7.11 1.12
C TYR A 118 5.20 -6.53 2.53
N VAL A 119 4.06 -6.03 2.98
CA VAL A 119 3.94 -5.26 4.22
C VAL A 119 2.81 -5.75 5.10
N TRP A 120 2.80 -5.34 6.36
CA TRP A 120 1.60 -5.40 7.21
C TRP A 120 1.23 -4.03 7.75
N VAL A 121 -0.07 -3.80 7.96
CA VAL A 121 -0.60 -2.56 8.56
C VAL A 121 -1.72 -2.87 9.56
N PRO A 122 -1.85 -2.11 10.66
CA PRO A 122 -3.03 -2.14 11.50
C PRO A 122 -4.24 -1.52 10.80
N VAL A 123 -5.42 -2.12 10.94
CA VAL A 123 -6.67 -1.68 10.32
C VAL A 123 -7.78 -1.66 11.36
N SER A 124 -8.61 -0.61 11.35
CA SER A 124 -9.75 -0.48 12.26
C SER A 124 -11.04 -1.03 11.64
N TYR A 125 -12.00 -1.39 12.51
CA TYR A 125 -13.37 -1.75 12.11
C TYR A 125 -14.28 -0.52 11.97
N ASN A 126 -13.73 0.68 12.19
CA ASN A 126 -14.38 1.97 12.03
C ASN A 126 -13.45 2.89 11.26
N ARG A 127 -14.00 3.91 10.61
CA ARG A 127 -13.19 4.98 10.00
C ARG A 127 -12.32 5.64 11.05
N ALA A 128 -11.06 5.83 10.73
CA ALA A 128 -10.08 6.35 11.67
C ALA A 128 -9.12 7.32 10.98
N VAL A 129 -9.58 8.09 9.98
CA VAL A 129 -8.72 8.82 9.03
C VAL A 129 -7.63 9.64 9.72
N GLN A 130 -7.94 10.34 10.81
CA GLN A 130 -6.97 11.15 11.56
C GLN A 130 -5.92 10.33 12.33
N ILE A 131 -6.17 9.04 12.61
CA ILE A 131 -5.23 8.17 13.33
C ILE A 131 -4.19 7.65 12.34
N LYS A 132 -3.03 8.33 12.28
CA LYS A 132 -1.89 8.00 11.41
C LYS A 132 -1.53 6.50 11.40
N ALA A 133 -1.46 5.86 12.56
CA ALA A 133 -0.97 4.49 12.68
C ALA A 133 -1.95 3.40 12.21
N VAL A 134 -3.16 3.77 11.79
CA VAL A 134 -4.23 2.83 11.41
C VAL A 134 -4.59 3.07 9.95
N ALA A 135 -4.51 2.06 9.11
CA ALA A 135 -4.92 2.14 7.71
C ALA A 135 -6.44 2.05 7.55
N GLU A 136 -6.96 2.59 6.46
CA GLU A 136 -8.39 2.60 6.14
C GLU A 136 -8.76 1.45 5.19
N PRO A 137 -9.71 0.56 5.55
CA PRO A 137 -10.16 -0.51 4.68
C PRO A 137 -11.20 0.02 3.68
N VAL A 138 -10.78 0.86 2.75
CA VAL A 138 -11.66 1.56 1.80
C VAL A 138 -12.49 0.61 0.92
N ARG A 139 -12.05 -0.64 0.75
CA ARG A 139 -12.82 -1.72 0.12
C ARG A 139 -14.02 -2.24 0.93
N ASP A 140 -14.05 -2.03 2.25
CA ASP A 140 -15.07 -2.61 3.15
C ASP A 140 -16.36 -1.78 3.09
N LEU A 141 -17.38 -2.33 2.44
CA LEU A 141 -18.68 -1.69 2.27
C LEU A 141 -19.45 -1.44 3.57
N ASN A 142 -19.10 -2.10 4.68
CA ASN A 142 -19.71 -1.79 5.96
C ASN A 142 -19.22 -0.43 6.50
N ILE A 143 -18.02 -0.01 6.11
CA ILE A 143 -17.33 1.19 6.57
C ILE A 143 -17.39 2.30 5.50
N TYR A 144 -17.08 1.97 4.25
CA TYR A 144 -17.02 2.86 3.09
C TYR A 144 -18.10 2.48 2.07
N ARG A 145 -19.30 3.03 2.26
CA ARG A 145 -20.50 2.68 1.47
C ARG A 145 -20.62 3.39 0.12
N ARG A 146 -19.82 4.44 -0.10
CA ARG A 146 -19.85 5.16 -1.39
C ARG A 146 -19.29 4.23 -2.45
N TRP A 147 -19.90 4.27 -3.62
CA TRP A 147 -19.43 3.50 -4.76
C TRP A 147 -18.03 3.97 -5.17
N SER A 148 -17.13 3.02 -5.44
CA SER A 148 -15.81 3.24 -6.00
C SER A 148 -15.55 2.19 -7.08
N PRO A 149 -15.07 2.57 -8.27
CA PRO A 149 -14.74 1.60 -9.32
C PRO A 149 -13.55 0.71 -8.94
N TYR A 150 -12.73 1.15 -7.99
CA TYR A 150 -11.49 0.48 -7.57
C TYR A 150 -11.71 -0.47 -6.38
N GLN A 151 -12.97 -0.69 -5.97
CA GLN A 151 -13.28 -1.54 -4.82
C GLN A 151 -12.69 -2.96 -4.94
N LEU A 152 -12.70 -3.53 -6.15
CA LEU A 152 -12.20 -4.89 -6.42
C LEU A 152 -10.68 -5.00 -6.49
N GLU A 153 -9.95 -3.88 -6.48
CA GLU A 153 -8.49 -3.88 -6.29
C GLU A 153 -8.12 -4.26 -4.84
N GLY A 154 -9.12 -4.33 -3.95
CA GLY A 154 -8.92 -4.68 -2.56
C GLY A 154 -8.07 -3.64 -1.84
N GLU A 155 -8.30 -2.36 -2.13
CA GLU A 155 -7.49 -1.29 -1.58
C GLU A 155 -7.67 -1.19 -0.06
N ILE A 156 -6.52 -1.09 0.62
CA ILE A 156 -6.38 -0.53 1.96
C ILE A 156 -5.45 0.67 1.86
N THR A 157 -5.79 1.74 2.57
CA THR A 157 -5.08 2.99 2.48
C THR A 157 -4.27 3.22 3.76
N ALA A 158 -2.95 3.01 3.69
CA ALA A 158 -2.04 3.41 4.75
C ALA A 158 -1.82 4.94 4.74
N LYS A 159 -1.27 5.48 5.82
CA LYS A 159 -1.16 6.94 6.03
C LYS A 159 0.28 7.30 6.25
N ILE A 160 0.71 8.32 5.53
CA ILE A 160 1.95 9.07 5.69
C ILE A 160 3.22 8.25 5.41
N ASP A 161 3.46 7.21 6.18
CA ASP A 161 4.58 6.29 6.04
C ASP A 161 4.20 4.86 6.46
N ILE A 162 4.87 3.89 5.83
CA ILE A 162 4.92 2.50 6.26
C ILE A 162 6.36 2.26 6.72
N PRO A 163 6.60 2.17 8.04
CA PRO A 163 7.92 1.94 8.59
C PRO A 163 8.62 0.71 7.98
N ALA A 164 9.93 0.80 7.81
CA ALA A 164 10.71 -0.28 7.20
C ALA A 164 10.57 -1.63 7.93
N ASN A 165 10.40 -1.62 9.26
CA ASN A 165 10.20 -2.86 10.04
C ASN A 165 8.85 -3.54 9.78
N GLN A 166 7.92 -2.90 9.07
CA GLN A 166 6.67 -3.50 8.59
C GLN A 166 6.81 -4.13 7.21
N ILE A 167 7.95 -3.95 6.54
CA ILE A 167 8.26 -4.51 5.23
C ILE A 167 8.97 -5.85 5.42
N GLU A 168 8.38 -6.93 4.94
CA GLU A 168 8.93 -8.29 5.04
C GLU A 168 9.99 -8.55 3.98
N LYS A 169 9.63 -8.27 2.73
CA LYS A 169 10.48 -8.49 1.56
C LYS A 169 10.10 -7.55 0.42
N ILE A 170 11.02 -7.45 -0.53
CA ILE A 170 10.86 -6.72 -1.79
C ILE A 170 11.12 -7.69 -2.93
N GLU A 171 10.26 -7.68 -3.93
CA GLU A 171 10.47 -8.37 -5.20
C GLU A 171 10.66 -7.33 -6.30
N TRP A 172 11.73 -7.44 -7.08
CA TRP A 172 11.94 -6.63 -8.28
C TRP A 172 11.49 -7.38 -9.53
N TRP A 173 10.74 -6.71 -10.39
CA TRP A 173 10.13 -7.26 -11.58
C TRP A 173 10.54 -6.47 -12.81
N ASP A 174 10.77 -7.19 -13.91
CA ASP A 174 10.98 -6.59 -15.25
C ASP A 174 10.40 -7.56 -16.29
N GLY A 175 9.33 -7.13 -16.95
CA GLY A 175 8.62 -7.93 -17.94
C GLY A 175 9.44 -8.26 -19.19
N ASN A 176 10.56 -7.56 -19.43
CA ASN A 176 11.51 -7.88 -20.49
C ASN A 176 12.42 -9.06 -20.13
N VAL A 177 12.57 -9.34 -18.83
CA VAL A 177 13.38 -10.45 -18.31
C VAL A 177 12.49 -11.64 -17.97
N SER A 178 11.44 -11.43 -17.19
CA SER A 178 10.47 -12.46 -16.81
C SER A 178 9.12 -11.86 -16.43
N LYS A 179 8.03 -12.53 -16.84
CA LYS A 179 6.66 -12.22 -16.42
C LYS A 179 6.10 -13.22 -15.40
N THR A 180 6.86 -14.26 -15.08
CA THR A 180 6.43 -15.33 -14.16
C THR A 180 7.13 -15.25 -12.82
N ASP A 181 8.37 -14.79 -12.81
CA ASP A 181 9.26 -14.81 -11.65
C ASP A 181 9.89 -13.44 -11.43
N PRO A 182 10.11 -13.03 -10.17
CA PRO A 182 10.84 -11.81 -9.88
C PRO A 182 12.28 -11.94 -10.37
N VAL A 183 12.82 -10.85 -10.92
CA VAL A 183 14.21 -10.76 -11.34
C VAL A 183 15.15 -10.82 -10.15
N ASP A 184 14.73 -10.25 -9.02
CA ASP A 184 15.52 -10.21 -7.80
C ASP A 184 14.61 -10.13 -6.57
N VAL A 185 15.09 -10.59 -5.42
CA VAL A 185 14.35 -10.60 -4.16
C VAL A 185 15.25 -10.18 -3.01
N CYS A 186 14.82 -9.18 -2.25
CA CYS A 186 15.46 -8.72 -1.03
C CYS A 186 14.58 -9.08 0.18
N ASN A 187 15.10 -9.90 1.09
CA ASN A 187 14.45 -10.12 2.39
C ASN A 187 14.93 -9.08 3.39
N ASN A 188 14.00 -8.45 4.11
CA ASN A 188 14.35 -7.40 5.05
C ASN A 188 14.72 -7.97 6.42
N SER A 189 16.00 -7.87 6.80
CA SER A 189 16.49 -8.32 8.11
C SER A 189 15.94 -7.52 9.29
N ARG A 190 15.35 -6.34 9.04
CA ARG A 190 14.73 -5.47 10.05
C ARG A 190 13.24 -5.73 10.22
N PHE A 191 12.68 -6.66 9.46
CA PHE A 191 11.27 -7.01 9.54
C PHE A 191 10.89 -7.49 10.94
N ILE A 192 9.78 -6.98 11.45
CA ILE A 192 9.16 -7.42 12.69
C ILE A 192 7.81 -8.01 12.33
N ALA A 193 7.63 -9.30 12.60
CA ALA A 193 6.35 -9.97 12.42
C ALA A 193 5.27 -9.32 13.31
N PRO A 194 4.03 -9.16 12.82
CA PRO A 194 2.96 -8.49 13.57
C PRO A 194 2.39 -9.34 14.71
N THR A 195 3.00 -10.48 15.04
CA THR A 195 2.57 -11.38 16.12
C THR A 195 2.50 -10.67 17.46
N ALA A 196 3.34 -9.66 17.69
CA ALA A 196 3.31 -8.82 18.89
C ALA A 196 2.04 -7.95 19.02
N LEU A 197 1.28 -7.76 17.94
CA LEU A 197 0.06 -6.93 17.89
C LEU A 197 -1.24 -7.76 17.88
N SER A 198 -1.14 -9.09 17.87
CA SER A 198 -2.28 -10.00 17.89
C SER A 198 -2.68 -10.32 19.34
N ASN A 199 -3.83 -9.80 19.77
CA ASN A 199 -4.40 -9.93 21.12
C ASN A 199 -4.53 -11.41 21.54
N ILE A 200 -4.18 -11.85 22.75
CA ILE A 200 -4.72 -11.46 24.06
C ILE A 200 -3.59 -11.24 25.08
N ARG A 201 -3.71 -10.20 25.93
CA ARG A 201 -3.01 -10.09 27.21
C ARG A 201 -4.00 -10.41 28.31
N ASP A 202 -3.63 -11.28 29.24
CA ASP A 202 -4.42 -11.55 30.44
C ASP A 202 -4.60 -10.28 31.28
N LEU A 203 -5.71 -10.21 32.03
CA LEU A 203 -5.82 -9.29 33.15
C LEU A 203 -4.90 -9.78 34.25
N PHE A 204 -3.65 -9.31 34.21
CA PHE A 204 -2.59 -9.49 35.23
C PHE A 204 -2.10 -10.93 35.41
#